data_AF-A0A914ZAP6-F1
#
_entry.id   AF-A0A914ZAP6-F1
#
_cell.length_a   1.000
_cell.length_b   1.000
_cell.length_c   1.000
_cell.angle_alpha   90.00
_cell.angle_beta   90.00
_cell.angle_gamma   90.00
#
_symmetry.space_group_name_H-M   'P 1'
#
loop_
_entity.id
_entity.type
_entity.pdbx_description
1 polymer ?
#
loop_
_entity_poly.entity_id
_entity_poly.type
_entity_poly.pdbx_seq_one_letter_code
_entity_poly.pdbx_strand_id
1 'polypeptide(L)'
;METATPFASMKRAERKAESNKMVKEYSRPAADKNVYLEDVRPYEVLIITTEYLLGLLDSYQQKNQWQIVYGFIADRFRAIRQDLIVQQLPPQQIIRLLELQIPFYLNARKLCEDLKIQNYDKKLHHSEMDETFSRWLEASKNGGEISDEIMKAYVYYYLNKENIAYEIIEVFGFTEASAELLNLVFAYLNKNYSRFFQILKDLKVDYLRNALWIHVGSLRLEALETFRMAFGAKGVIFPLDVLADLLAFPSIKSLDECLKLLFNLPNGIPIPFSFFGLSISAIDSSQLTQHWYSV
;
A
#
# COMPACT_ATOMS: atom_id res chain seq x y z
N MET A 1 -28.67 -3.41 -41.83
CA MET A 1 -29.03 -3.90 -40.49
C MET A 1 -28.00 -3.34 -39.53
N GLU A 2 -28.27 -2.15 -39.00
CA GLU A 2 -27.51 -1.53 -37.92
C GLU A 2 -27.96 -2.15 -36.59
N THR A 3 -27.01 -2.50 -35.72
CA THR A 3 -27.31 -2.79 -34.31
C THR A 3 -26.62 -1.74 -33.47
N ALA A 4 -27.44 -0.81 -32.96
CA ALA A 4 -27.02 0.29 -32.11
C ALA A 4 -26.67 -0.22 -30.70
N THR A 5 -25.48 0.10 -30.21
CA THR A 5 -25.16 0.03 -28.78
C THR A 5 -25.64 1.32 -28.07
N PRO A 6 -26.14 1.26 -26.82
CA PRO A 6 -26.96 2.32 -26.22
C PRO A 6 -26.21 3.59 -25.81
N PHE A 7 -24.90 3.67 -26.05
CA PHE A 7 -24.06 4.78 -25.58
C PHE A 7 -23.64 5.76 -26.69
N ALA A 8 -24.06 5.54 -27.94
CA ALA A 8 -23.68 6.39 -29.07
C ALA A 8 -24.44 7.73 -29.17
N SER A 9 -25.33 8.07 -28.23
CA SER A 9 -26.12 9.31 -28.30
C SER A 9 -26.27 10.04 -26.95
N MET A 10 -25.16 10.40 -26.32
CA MET A 10 -25.14 11.59 -25.48
C MET A 10 -24.23 12.62 -26.13
N LYS A 11 -24.83 13.69 -26.67
CA LYS A 11 -24.10 14.88 -27.10
C LYS A 11 -23.15 15.27 -25.98
N ARG A 12 -21.85 15.20 -26.25
CA ARG A 12 -20.79 15.78 -25.42
C ARG A 12 -21.09 17.27 -25.38
N ALA A 13 -21.86 17.73 -24.39
CA ALA A 13 -21.98 19.15 -24.14
C ALA A 13 -20.56 19.68 -24.07
N GLU A 14 -20.23 20.71 -24.84
CA GLU A 14 -18.95 21.40 -24.78
C GLU A 14 -18.81 22.01 -23.38
N ARG A 15 -18.46 21.17 -22.40
CA ARG A 15 -18.07 21.61 -21.07
C ARG A 15 -16.74 22.30 -21.26
N LYS A 16 -16.79 23.62 -21.40
CA LYS A 16 -15.60 24.45 -21.44
C LYS A 16 -14.85 24.18 -20.14
N ALA A 17 -13.66 23.60 -20.26
CA ALA A 17 -12.82 23.34 -19.09
C ALA A 17 -12.53 24.68 -18.41
N GLU A 18 -12.79 24.74 -17.10
CA GLU A 18 -12.36 25.89 -16.31
C GLU A 18 -10.83 25.86 -16.23
N SER A 19 -10.18 26.83 -16.87
CA SER A 19 -8.71 26.82 -17.04
C SER A 19 -7.96 26.73 -15.71
N ASN A 20 -8.52 27.24 -14.62
CA ASN A 20 -7.95 27.20 -13.27
C ASN A 20 -8.12 25.84 -12.56
N LYS A 21 -8.82 24.87 -13.16
CA LYS A 21 -9.00 23.51 -12.62
C LYS A 21 -8.29 22.44 -13.46
N MET A 22 -7.65 22.83 -14.56
CA MET A 22 -6.96 21.90 -15.45
C MET A 22 -5.61 21.48 -14.86
N VAL A 23 -5.33 20.19 -14.91
CA VAL A 23 -4.04 19.61 -14.48
C VAL A 23 -3.47 18.79 -15.62
N LYS A 24 -2.18 19.01 -15.92
CA LYS A 24 -1.41 18.32 -16.97
C LYS A 24 -1.50 16.80 -16.81
N GLU A 25 -1.97 16.12 -17.86
CA GLU A 25 -2.04 14.67 -17.96
C GLU A 25 -0.66 14.05 -18.20
N TYR A 26 -0.46 12.81 -17.73
CA TYR A 26 0.76 12.08 -18.01
C TYR A 26 0.88 11.76 -19.50
N SER A 27 2.02 12.11 -20.09
CA SER A 27 2.34 11.74 -21.47
C SER A 27 3.35 10.62 -21.47
N ARG A 28 3.01 9.47 -22.08
CA ARG A 28 3.98 8.39 -22.29
C ARG A 28 5.20 8.93 -23.08
N PRO A 29 6.43 8.67 -22.64
CA PRO A 29 7.61 8.91 -23.46
C PRO A 29 7.49 8.10 -24.76
N ALA A 30 7.68 8.75 -25.89
CA ALA A 30 7.75 8.10 -27.20
C ALA A 30 9.05 8.55 -27.88
N ALA A 31 9.68 7.67 -28.66
CA ALA A 31 11.00 7.92 -29.25
C ALA A 31 11.09 9.22 -30.06
N ASP A 32 9.97 9.63 -30.69
CA ASP A 32 9.90 10.83 -31.54
C ASP A 32 9.30 12.06 -30.83
N LYS A 33 8.99 11.96 -29.53
CA LYS A 33 8.36 13.07 -28.79
C LYS A 33 9.41 13.85 -28.01
N ASN A 34 9.85 14.97 -28.58
CA ASN A 34 10.68 15.94 -27.87
C ASN A 34 9.87 16.54 -26.71
N VAL A 35 10.42 16.50 -25.49
CA VAL A 35 9.88 17.22 -24.34
C VAL A 35 10.58 18.57 -24.29
N TYR A 36 9.85 19.65 -24.51
CA TYR A 36 10.39 20.99 -24.42
C TYR A 36 10.31 21.51 -22.99
N LEU A 37 11.26 22.37 -22.58
CA LEU A 37 11.25 22.95 -21.23
C LEU A 37 9.98 23.78 -20.98
N GLU A 38 9.41 24.40 -22.01
CA GLU A 38 8.13 25.12 -21.93
C GLU A 38 6.93 24.23 -21.60
N ASP A 39 7.02 22.92 -21.84
CA ASP A 39 5.97 21.96 -21.48
C ASP A 39 6.07 21.51 -20.01
N VAL A 40 7.14 21.90 -19.30
CA VAL A 40 7.45 21.41 -17.96
C VAL A 40 7.07 22.45 -16.91
N ARG A 41 6.27 22.04 -15.92
CA ARG A 41 5.85 22.94 -14.83
C ARG A 41 7.01 23.19 -13.87
N PRO A 42 7.29 24.45 -13.48
CA PRO A 42 8.31 24.75 -12.49
C PRO A 42 7.95 24.17 -11.10
N TYR A 43 8.95 24.00 -10.25
CA TYR A 43 8.82 23.38 -8.93
C TYR A 43 7.64 23.91 -8.09
N GLU A 44 7.48 25.24 -8.01
CA GLU A 44 6.43 25.89 -7.22
C GLU A 44 5.04 25.48 -7.73
N VAL A 45 4.88 25.36 -9.05
CA VAL A 45 3.64 24.89 -9.67
C VAL A 45 3.43 23.40 -9.41
N LEU A 46 4.49 22.58 -9.36
CA LEU A 46 4.37 21.16 -9.00
C LEU A 46 3.87 20.98 -7.57
N ILE A 47 4.35 21.79 -6.62
CA ILE A 47 3.90 21.76 -5.22
C ILE A 47 2.42 22.14 -5.13
N ILE A 48 2.05 23.31 -5.68
CA ILE A 48 0.66 23.78 -5.68
C ILE A 48 -0.27 22.75 -6.34
N THR A 49 0.17 22.14 -7.44
CA THR A 49 -0.61 21.10 -8.12
C THR A 49 -0.78 19.87 -7.24
N THR A 50 0.28 19.43 -6.56
CA THR A 50 0.24 18.25 -5.67
C THR A 50 -0.75 18.49 -4.53
N GLU A 51 -0.68 19.65 -3.87
CA GLU A 51 -1.60 20.04 -2.80
C GLU A 51 -3.05 20.16 -3.29
N TYR A 52 -3.28 20.74 -4.47
CA TYR A 52 -4.59 20.79 -5.09
C TYR A 52 -5.16 19.38 -5.33
N LEU A 53 -4.37 18.45 -5.86
CA LEU A 53 -4.79 17.07 -6.11
C LEU A 53 -5.13 16.33 -4.81
N LEU A 54 -4.35 16.54 -3.74
CA LEU A 54 -4.67 16.00 -2.42
C LEU A 54 -5.96 16.61 -1.84
N GLY A 55 -6.21 17.92 -2.03
CA GLY A 55 -7.47 18.54 -1.64
C GLY A 55 -8.69 18.00 -2.39
N LEU A 56 -8.52 17.60 -3.66
CA LEU A 56 -9.57 16.88 -4.40
C LEU A 56 -9.82 15.49 -3.81
N LEU A 57 -8.76 14.79 -3.41
CA LEU A 57 -8.87 13.47 -2.77
C LEU A 57 -9.80 13.52 -1.55
N ASP A 58 -9.52 14.44 -0.63
CA ASP A 58 -10.28 14.61 0.61
C ASP A 58 -11.75 14.95 0.31
N SER A 59 -11.98 15.85 -0.64
CA SER A 59 -13.32 16.29 -1.04
C SER A 59 -14.17 15.17 -1.64
N TYR A 60 -13.55 14.26 -2.41
CA TYR A 60 -14.23 13.14 -3.06
C TYR A 60 -14.38 11.94 -2.12
N GLN A 61 -13.42 11.72 -1.23
CA GLN A 61 -13.52 10.70 -0.18
C GLN A 61 -14.71 10.97 0.74
N GLN A 62 -14.91 12.22 1.18
CA GLN A 62 -16.08 12.63 1.98
C GLN A 62 -17.43 12.35 1.28
N LYS A 63 -17.43 12.25 -0.06
CA LYS A 63 -18.63 11.98 -0.87
C LYS A 63 -18.78 10.51 -1.28
N ASN A 64 -17.91 9.61 -0.80
CA ASN A 64 -17.85 8.21 -1.23
C ASN A 64 -17.64 8.06 -2.76
N GLN A 65 -16.82 8.93 -3.34
CA GLN A 65 -16.54 8.99 -4.78
C GLN A 65 -15.06 8.73 -5.11
N TRP A 66 -14.36 8.00 -4.23
CA TRP A 66 -12.95 7.64 -4.40
C TRP A 66 -12.65 7.01 -5.77
N GLN A 67 -13.53 6.11 -6.22
CA GLN A 67 -13.46 5.40 -7.50
C GLN A 67 -13.39 6.34 -8.71
N ILE A 68 -13.91 7.56 -8.58
CA ILE A 68 -13.93 8.56 -9.65
C ILE A 68 -12.61 9.33 -9.68
N VAL A 69 -12.04 9.65 -8.50
CA VAL A 69 -10.92 10.58 -8.38
C VAL A 69 -9.55 9.88 -8.39
N TYR A 70 -9.47 8.63 -7.93
CA TYR A 70 -8.21 7.88 -7.82
C TYR A 70 -7.42 7.86 -9.13
N GLY A 71 -8.06 7.41 -10.22
CA GLY A 71 -7.38 7.25 -11.51
C GLY A 71 -6.88 8.59 -12.06
N PHE A 72 -7.63 9.66 -11.81
CA PHE A 72 -7.21 11.01 -12.16
C PHE A 72 -5.96 11.43 -11.36
N ILE A 73 -6.00 11.35 -10.03
CA ILE A 73 -4.86 11.78 -9.19
C ILE A 73 -3.61 10.93 -9.47
N ALA A 74 -3.77 9.62 -9.56
CA ALA A 74 -2.67 8.70 -9.85
C ALA A 74 -1.99 9.07 -11.18
N ASP A 75 -2.76 9.37 -12.22
CA ASP A 75 -2.23 9.84 -13.51
C ASP A 75 -1.51 11.19 -13.39
N ARG A 76 -2.13 12.18 -12.71
CA ARG A 76 -1.54 13.52 -12.57
C ARG A 76 -0.27 13.52 -11.72
N PHE A 77 -0.14 12.62 -10.75
CA PHE A 77 1.10 12.40 -10.00
C PHE A 77 2.21 11.83 -10.89
N ARG A 78 1.90 10.96 -11.86
CA ARG A 78 2.88 10.51 -12.86
C ARG A 78 3.39 11.66 -13.71
N ALA A 79 2.50 12.57 -14.13
CA ALA A 79 2.88 13.77 -14.86
C ALA A 79 3.79 14.68 -14.02
N ILE A 80 3.52 14.83 -12.72
CA ILE A 80 4.39 15.60 -11.80
C ILE A 80 5.77 14.94 -11.68
N ARG A 81 5.83 13.61 -11.50
CA ARG A 81 7.11 12.88 -11.46
C ARG A 81 7.87 12.94 -12.79
N GLN A 82 7.18 12.95 -13.92
CA GLN A 82 7.79 13.15 -15.22
C GLN A 82 8.45 14.53 -15.32
N ASP A 83 7.76 15.58 -14.89
CA ASP A 83 8.29 16.95 -14.88
C ASP A 83 9.52 17.10 -13.95
N LEU A 84 9.52 16.38 -12.82
CA LEU A 84 10.65 16.27 -11.89
C LEU A 84 11.91 15.72 -12.57
N ILE A 85 11.77 14.64 -13.35
CA ILE A 85 12.90 14.00 -14.06
C ILE A 85 13.51 14.96 -15.08
N VAL A 86 12.65 15.65 -15.84
CA VAL A 86 13.12 16.54 -16.92
C VAL A 86 13.83 17.77 -16.34
N GLN A 87 13.38 18.29 -15.19
CA GLN A 87 13.98 19.46 -14.54
C GLN A 87 15.28 19.18 -13.79
N GLN A 88 15.55 17.91 -13.39
CA GLN A 88 16.69 17.55 -12.53
C GLN A 88 16.74 18.42 -11.25
N LEU A 89 15.61 18.48 -10.54
CA LEU A 89 15.47 19.30 -9.34
C LEU A 89 16.46 18.88 -8.23
N PRO A 90 16.85 19.81 -7.34
CA PRO A 90 17.68 19.49 -6.18
C PRO A 90 16.99 18.47 -5.25
N PRO A 91 17.77 17.64 -4.51
CA PRO A 91 17.24 16.56 -3.69
C PRO A 91 16.11 16.96 -2.72
N GLN A 92 16.23 18.13 -2.07
CA GLN A 92 15.24 18.62 -1.11
C GLN A 92 13.86 18.86 -1.76
N GLN A 93 13.87 19.36 -2.99
CA GLN A 93 12.64 19.60 -3.75
C GLN A 93 11.99 18.29 -4.22
N ILE A 94 12.82 17.32 -4.64
CA ILE A 94 12.38 15.97 -4.99
C ILE A 94 11.70 15.33 -3.78
N ILE A 95 12.38 15.29 -2.63
CA ILE A 95 11.85 14.67 -1.41
C ILE A 95 10.51 15.30 -1.03
N ARG A 96 10.44 16.64 -0.95
CA ARG A 96 9.20 17.32 -0.58
C ARG A 96 8.00 16.92 -1.46
N LEU A 97 8.20 16.80 -2.77
CA LEU A 97 7.13 16.39 -3.69
C LEU A 97 6.75 14.92 -3.52
N LEU A 98 7.71 14.02 -3.36
CA LEU A 98 7.45 12.59 -3.25
C LEU A 98 6.85 12.22 -1.90
N GLU A 99 7.26 12.87 -0.81
CA GLU A 99 6.69 12.66 0.53
C GLU A 99 5.19 13.01 0.60
N LEU A 100 4.71 13.97 -0.20
CA LEU A 100 3.29 14.26 -0.34
C LEU A 100 2.52 13.17 -1.09
N GLN A 101 3.19 12.44 -2.00
CA GLN A 101 2.56 11.43 -2.85
C GLN A 101 2.56 10.03 -2.22
N ILE A 102 3.57 9.70 -1.40
CA ILE A 102 3.74 8.37 -0.78
C ILE A 102 2.51 7.94 0.05
N PRO A 103 1.96 8.79 0.96
CA PRO A 103 0.76 8.43 1.71
C PRO A 103 -0.45 8.12 0.82
N PHE A 104 -0.62 8.87 -0.28
CA PHE A 104 -1.67 8.62 -1.25
C PHE A 104 -1.55 7.21 -1.85
N TYR A 105 -0.37 6.82 -2.32
CA TYR A 105 -0.21 5.49 -2.94
C TYR A 105 -0.44 4.36 -1.94
N LEU A 106 0.12 4.46 -0.73
CA LEU A 106 -0.07 3.44 0.32
C LEU A 106 -1.55 3.24 0.65
N ASN A 107 -2.30 4.33 0.83
CA ASN A 107 -3.73 4.28 1.09
C ASN A 107 -4.52 3.79 -0.13
N ALA A 108 -4.16 4.28 -1.32
CA ALA A 108 -4.87 3.95 -2.54
C ALA A 108 -4.78 2.47 -2.89
N ARG A 109 -3.65 1.80 -2.65
CA ARG A 109 -3.53 0.35 -2.83
C ARG A 109 -4.63 -0.38 -2.08
N LYS A 110 -4.71 -0.14 -0.78
CA LYS A 110 -5.66 -0.82 0.08
C LYS A 110 -7.10 -0.48 -0.30
N LEU A 111 -7.43 0.81 -0.41
CA LEU A 111 -8.78 1.26 -0.74
C LEU A 111 -9.25 0.69 -2.09
N CYS A 112 -8.36 0.64 -3.08
CA CYS A 112 -8.70 0.08 -4.38
C CYS A 112 -8.94 -1.43 -4.35
N GLU A 113 -8.17 -2.18 -3.56
CA GLU A 113 -8.36 -3.62 -3.34
C GLU A 113 -9.67 -3.89 -2.56
N ASP A 114 -9.95 -3.14 -1.50
CA ASP A 114 -11.15 -3.30 -0.66
C ASP A 114 -12.43 -2.93 -1.44
N LEU A 115 -12.42 -1.83 -2.18
CA LEU A 115 -13.58 -1.35 -2.95
C LEU A 115 -13.72 -2.02 -4.32
N LYS A 116 -12.80 -2.93 -4.70
CA LYS A 116 -12.79 -3.62 -6.00
C LYS A 116 -12.95 -2.67 -7.19
N ILE A 117 -12.14 -1.62 -7.20
CA ILE A 117 -12.20 -0.57 -8.22
C ILE A 117 -11.91 -1.17 -9.60
N GLN A 118 -12.86 -1.05 -10.54
CA GLN A 118 -12.79 -1.72 -11.84
C GLN A 118 -11.55 -1.35 -12.68
N ASN A 119 -11.10 -0.09 -12.60
CA ASN A 119 -9.96 0.42 -13.38
C ASN A 119 -8.63 0.39 -12.59
N TYR A 120 -8.59 -0.32 -11.46
CA TYR A 120 -7.36 -0.43 -10.67
C TYR A 120 -6.45 -1.54 -11.23
N ASP A 121 -5.29 -1.13 -11.73
CA ASP A 121 -4.22 -2.05 -12.12
C ASP A 121 -3.19 -2.15 -10.99
N LYS A 122 -3.19 -3.31 -10.32
CA LYS A 122 -2.30 -3.61 -9.19
C LYS A 122 -0.81 -3.62 -9.58
N LYS A 123 -0.48 -4.09 -10.79
CA LYS A 123 0.91 -4.14 -11.27
C LYS A 123 1.42 -2.74 -11.57
N LEU A 124 0.60 -1.94 -12.26
CA LEU A 124 0.92 -0.54 -12.52
C LEU A 124 1.08 0.21 -11.20
N HIS A 125 0.14 0.07 -10.28
CA HIS A 125 0.22 0.74 -8.98
C HIS A 125 1.52 0.38 -8.22
N HIS A 126 1.88 -0.90 -8.19
CA HIS A 126 3.13 -1.35 -7.58
C HIS A 126 4.36 -0.71 -8.24
N SER A 127 4.40 -0.68 -9.58
CA SER A 127 5.49 -0.04 -10.33
C SER A 127 5.59 1.46 -10.01
N GLU A 128 4.47 2.16 -9.93
CA GLU A 128 4.45 3.59 -9.59
C GLU A 128 4.89 3.84 -8.14
N MET A 129 4.55 2.95 -7.22
CA MET A 129 5.03 3.02 -5.83
C MET A 129 6.54 2.80 -5.76
N ASP A 130 7.06 1.75 -6.41
CA ASP A 130 8.48 1.44 -6.44
C ASP A 130 9.30 2.56 -7.07
N GLU A 131 8.81 3.13 -8.16
CA GLU A 131 9.43 4.27 -8.83
C GLU A 131 9.45 5.50 -7.92
N THR A 132 8.36 5.75 -7.18
CA THR A 132 8.27 6.86 -6.22
C THR A 132 9.26 6.69 -5.07
N PHE A 133 9.29 5.52 -4.43
CA PHE A 133 10.21 5.25 -3.33
C PHE A 133 11.68 5.19 -3.77
N SER A 134 11.97 4.65 -4.95
CA SER A 134 13.35 4.58 -5.47
C SER A 134 13.93 5.98 -5.66
N ARG A 135 13.15 6.90 -6.22
CA ARG A 135 13.58 8.30 -6.38
C ARG A 135 13.67 9.05 -5.08
N TRP A 136 12.73 8.82 -4.16
CA TRP A 136 12.80 9.38 -2.82
C TRP A 136 14.10 8.95 -2.13
N LEU A 137 14.41 7.65 -2.14
CA LEU A 137 15.63 7.10 -1.55
C LEU A 137 16.91 7.66 -2.21
N GLU A 138 16.92 7.80 -3.53
CA GLU A 138 18.04 8.42 -4.26
C GLU A 138 18.25 9.88 -3.83
N ALA A 139 17.18 10.67 -3.71
CA ALA A 139 17.26 12.04 -3.21
C ALA A 139 17.72 12.08 -1.75
N SER A 140 17.27 11.17 -0.89
CA SER A 140 17.70 11.07 0.51
C SER A 140 19.21 10.81 0.61
N LYS A 141 19.76 9.90 -0.21
CA LYS A 141 21.20 9.62 -0.29
C LYS A 141 22.02 10.84 -0.74
N ASN A 142 21.40 11.76 -1.46
CA ASN A 142 22.04 12.99 -1.96
C ASN A 142 21.80 14.21 -1.04
N GLY A 143 21.51 13.98 0.24
CA GLY A 143 21.48 15.04 1.26
C GLY A 143 20.15 15.80 1.36
N GLY A 144 19.06 15.24 0.84
CA GLY A 144 17.73 15.77 1.12
C GLY A 144 17.26 15.37 2.52
N GLU A 145 16.60 16.31 3.22
CA GLU A 145 16.07 16.10 4.56
C GLU A 145 14.76 15.29 4.49
N ILE A 146 14.69 14.19 5.25
CA ILE A 146 13.58 13.23 5.22
C ILE A 146 12.67 13.33 6.44
N SER A 147 11.39 13.05 6.25
CA SER A 147 10.46 12.83 7.35
C SER A 147 10.64 11.44 7.97
N ASP A 148 10.70 11.38 9.30
CA ASP A 148 10.71 10.12 10.06
C ASP A 148 9.52 9.24 9.69
N GLU A 149 8.34 9.83 9.45
CA GLU A 149 7.16 9.03 9.10
C GLU A 149 7.29 8.40 7.70
N ILE A 150 7.89 9.10 6.74
CA ILE A 150 8.09 8.56 5.39
C ILE A 150 9.22 7.53 5.38
N MET A 151 10.27 7.74 6.19
CA MET A 151 11.27 6.71 6.46
C MET A 151 10.62 5.43 7.02
N LYS A 152 9.72 5.57 8.01
CA LYS A 152 8.94 4.43 8.54
C LYS A 152 8.13 3.76 7.43
N ALA A 153 7.42 4.55 6.63
CA ALA A 153 6.61 4.04 5.51
C ALA A 153 7.44 3.23 4.50
N TYR A 154 8.64 3.71 4.15
CA TYR A 154 9.58 3.03 3.27
C TYR A 154 9.99 1.67 3.83
N VAL A 155 10.48 1.63 5.07
CA VAL A 155 10.94 0.39 5.70
C VAL A 155 9.78 -0.59 5.89
N TYR A 156 8.61 -0.11 6.28
CA TYR A 156 7.41 -0.94 6.46
C TYR A 156 6.99 -1.61 5.15
N TYR A 157 7.06 -0.86 4.04
CA TYR A 157 6.78 -1.40 2.71
C TYR A 157 7.84 -2.42 2.27
N TYR A 158 9.13 -2.17 2.53
CA TYR A 158 10.23 -3.05 2.11
C TYR A 158 10.78 -3.97 3.21
N LEU A 159 9.98 -4.39 4.19
CA LEU A 159 10.44 -5.25 5.30
C LEU A 159 11.09 -6.57 4.83
N ASN A 160 10.68 -7.09 3.69
CA ASN A 160 11.20 -8.33 3.10
C ASN A 160 12.46 -8.13 2.25
N LYS A 161 12.97 -6.90 2.11
CA LYS A 161 14.20 -6.60 1.38
C LYS A 161 15.42 -7.07 2.18
N GLU A 162 16.27 -7.89 1.57
CA GLU A 162 17.38 -8.59 2.23
C GLU A 162 18.30 -7.66 3.06
N ASN A 163 18.61 -6.48 2.54
CA ASN A 163 19.55 -5.54 3.16
C ASN A 163 18.86 -4.35 3.83
N ILE A 164 17.58 -4.45 4.21
CA ILE A 164 16.83 -3.32 4.77
C ILE A 164 17.45 -2.79 6.08
N ALA A 165 17.98 -3.66 6.94
CA ALA A 165 18.63 -3.26 8.17
C ALA A 165 19.91 -2.44 7.92
N TYR A 166 20.70 -2.85 6.94
CA TYR A 166 21.89 -2.12 6.52
C TYR A 166 21.52 -0.77 5.93
N GLU A 167 20.51 -0.73 5.06
CA GLU A 167 20.06 0.51 4.41
C GLU A 167 19.53 1.53 5.42
N ILE A 168 18.85 1.09 6.49
CA ILE A 168 18.41 1.98 7.57
C ILE A 168 19.61 2.73 8.17
N ILE A 169 20.67 1.99 8.51
CA ILE A 169 21.85 2.58 9.15
C ILE A 169 22.64 3.45 8.16
N GLU A 170 22.88 2.93 6.95
CA GLU A 170 23.75 3.59 5.97
C GLU A 170 23.12 4.84 5.38
N VAL A 171 21.80 4.82 5.11
CA VAL A 171 21.11 5.92 4.45
C VAL A 171 20.51 6.89 5.45
N PHE A 172 19.92 6.39 6.54
CA PHE A 172 19.17 7.22 7.48
C PHE A 172 19.93 7.52 8.78
N GLY A 173 21.06 6.83 9.02
CA GLY A 173 21.89 7.04 10.19
C GLY A 173 21.32 6.44 11.48
N PHE A 174 22.04 6.65 12.58
CA PHE A 174 21.68 6.16 13.91
C PHE A 174 20.82 7.19 14.65
N THR A 175 19.50 7.04 14.55
CA THR A 175 18.51 7.86 15.26
C THR A 175 17.59 6.98 16.13
N GLU A 176 16.76 7.61 16.97
CA GLU A 176 15.70 6.91 17.72
C GLU A 176 14.72 6.20 16.78
N ALA A 177 14.33 6.87 15.68
CA ALA A 177 13.46 6.28 14.66
C ALA A 177 14.12 5.09 13.96
N SER A 178 15.42 5.13 13.66
CA SER A 178 16.16 3.99 13.13
C SER A 178 16.18 2.80 14.10
N ALA A 179 16.32 3.04 15.40
CA ALA A 179 16.27 1.98 16.42
C ALA A 179 14.88 1.34 16.52
N GLU A 180 13.81 2.13 16.45
CA GLU A 180 12.43 1.63 16.39
C GLU A 180 12.22 0.74 15.15
N LEU A 181 12.72 1.18 13.99
CA LEU A 181 12.62 0.44 12.73
C LEU A 181 13.38 -0.89 12.78
N LEU A 182 14.59 -0.89 13.33
CA LEU A 182 15.37 -2.13 13.50
C LEU A 182 14.66 -3.13 14.41
N ASN A 183 13.98 -2.69 15.47
CA ASN A 183 13.18 -3.58 16.31
C ASN A 183 12.06 -4.29 15.53
N LEU A 184 11.40 -3.57 14.62
CA LEU A 184 10.40 -4.18 13.74
C LEU A 184 11.04 -5.12 12.71
N VAL A 185 12.14 -4.72 12.08
CA VAL A 185 12.88 -5.58 11.13
C VAL A 185 13.32 -6.86 11.80
N PHE A 186 13.88 -6.80 13.02
CA PHE A 186 14.25 -7.99 13.77
C PHE A 186 13.05 -8.85 14.15
N ALA A 187 11.92 -8.25 14.54
CA ALA A 187 10.70 -9.00 14.80
C ALA A 187 10.21 -9.75 13.55
N TYR A 188 10.25 -9.09 12.39
CA TYR A 188 9.87 -9.68 11.11
C TYR A 188 10.79 -10.83 10.70
N LEU A 189 12.11 -10.60 10.72
CA LEU A 189 13.11 -11.60 10.30
C LEU A 189 13.14 -12.83 11.22
N ASN A 190 13.00 -12.64 12.53
CA ASN A 190 12.98 -13.73 13.51
C ASN A 190 11.60 -14.37 13.68
N LYS A 191 10.63 -14.05 12.82
CA LYS A 191 9.27 -14.60 12.88
C LYS A 191 8.61 -14.40 14.26
N ASN A 192 8.91 -13.28 14.91
CA ASN A 192 8.25 -12.87 16.14
C ASN A 192 6.88 -12.27 15.82
N TYR A 193 5.92 -13.15 15.51
CA TYR A 193 4.58 -12.79 15.08
C TYR A 193 3.87 -11.88 16.10
N SER A 194 3.97 -12.23 17.40
CA SER A 194 3.35 -11.44 18.47
C SER A 194 3.86 -10.00 18.47
N ARG A 195 5.18 -9.78 18.36
CA ARG A 195 5.75 -8.42 18.31
C ARG A 195 5.34 -7.67 17.05
N PHE A 196 5.36 -8.32 15.88
CA PHE A 196 4.94 -7.70 14.63
C PHE A 196 3.47 -7.24 14.69
N PHE A 197 2.56 -8.14 15.08
CA PHE A 197 1.13 -7.82 15.15
C PHE A 197 0.82 -6.83 16.28
N GLN A 198 1.58 -6.83 17.37
CA GLN A 198 1.46 -5.79 18.40
C GLN A 198 1.82 -4.41 17.84
N ILE A 199 2.97 -4.27 17.15
CA ILE A 199 3.36 -3.02 16.50
C ILE A 199 2.26 -2.57 15.52
N LEU A 200 1.76 -3.49 14.71
CA LEU A 200 0.69 -3.20 13.75
C LEU A 200 -0.61 -2.71 14.43
N LYS A 201 -1.01 -3.31 15.57
CA LYS A 201 -2.18 -2.88 16.36
C LYS A 201 -1.98 -1.48 16.98
N ASP A 202 -0.76 -1.16 17.38
CA ASP A 202 -0.42 0.10 18.06
C ASP A 202 -0.30 1.30 17.10
N LEU A 203 -0.13 1.07 15.80
CA LEU A 203 -0.07 2.13 14.81
C LEU A 203 -1.37 2.92 14.76
N LYS A 204 -1.27 4.25 14.69
CA LYS A 204 -2.43 5.18 14.57
C LYS A 204 -2.60 5.77 13.18
N VAL A 205 -1.53 5.78 12.39
CA VAL A 205 -1.47 6.41 11.08
C VAL A 205 -1.80 5.39 9.99
N ASP A 206 -2.86 5.64 9.22
CA ASP A 206 -3.39 4.65 8.28
C ASP A 206 -2.42 4.27 7.16
N TYR A 207 -1.71 5.24 6.57
CA TYR A 207 -0.77 4.91 5.50
C TYR A 207 0.41 4.05 6.00
N LEU A 208 0.82 4.21 7.26
CA LEU A 208 1.82 3.34 7.90
C LEU A 208 1.28 1.93 8.14
N ARG A 209 0.04 1.81 8.62
CA ARG A 209 -0.63 0.50 8.72
C ARG A 209 -0.71 -0.17 7.35
N ASN A 210 -1.05 0.58 6.31
CA ASN A 210 -1.18 0.09 4.94
C ASN A 210 0.17 -0.31 4.33
N ALA A 211 1.26 0.33 4.72
CA ALA A 211 2.61 -0.10 4.36
C ALA A 211 2.96 -1.48 4.94
N LEU A 212 2.56 -1.77 6.19
CA LEU A 212 2.75 -3.09 6.81
C LEU A 212 1.74 -4.15 6.35
N TRP A 213 0.54 -3.71 5.98
CA TRP A 213 -0.58 -4.59 5.63
C TRP A 213 -0.20 -5.59 4.52
N ILE A 214 0.72 -5.21 3.64
CA ILE A 214 1.17 -6.05 2.53
C ILE A 214 1.85 -7.35 3.00
N HIS A 215 2.40 -7.37 4.22
CA HIS A 215 3.09 -8.50 4.83
C HIS A 215 2.18 -9.33 5.75
N VAL A 216 1.00 -8.82 6.10
CA VAL A 216 0.09 -9.46 7.07
C VAL A 216 -0.32 -10.85 6.61
N GLY A 217 -0.64 -11.02 5.32
CA GLY A 217 -1.15 -12.28 4.79
C GLY A 217 -0.12 -13.40 4.86
N SER A 218 1.11 -13.13 4.41
CA SER A 218 2.21 -14.09 4.46
C SER A 218 2.59 -14.43 5.90
N LEU A 219 2.69 -13.44 6.79
CA LEU A 219 2.99 -13.68 8.20
C LEU A 219 1.91 -14.48 8.91
N ARG A 220 0.62 -14.22 8.62
CA ARG A 220 -0.48 -15.05 9.14
C ARG A 220 -0.36 -16.49 8.67
N LEU A 221 -0.09 -16.72 7.39
CA LEU A 221 0.09 -18.07 6.84
C LEU A 221 1.23 -18.81 7.54
N GLU A 222 2.41 -18.18 7.61
CA GLU A 222 3.60 -18.76 8.25
C GLU A 222 3.39 -19.02 9.74
N ALA A 223 2.71 -18.11 10.44
CA ALA A 223 2.38 -18.30 11.84
C ALA A 223 1.46 -19.51 12.00
N LEU A 224 0.36 -19.59 11.25
CA LEU A 224 -0.59 -20.70 11.32
C LEU A 224 0.10 -22.05 11.03
N GLU A 225 1.04 -22.09 10.09
CA GLU A 225 1.86 -23.28 9.85
C GLU A 225 2.78 -23.63 11.03
N THR A 226 3.39 -22.63 11.65
CA THR A 226 4.23 -22.81 12.84
C THR A 226 3.42 -23.37 14.01
N PHE A 227 2.25 -22.79 14.27
CA PHE A 227 1.31 -23.29 15.28
C PHE A 227 0.85 -24.71 14.94
N ARG A 228 0.65 -25.02 13.65
CA ARG A 228 0.34 -26.37 13.18
C ARG A 228 1.39 -27.40 13.53
N MET A 229 2.65 -27.10 13.27
CA MET A 229 3.73 -28.00 13.61
C MET A 229 3.89 -28.15 15.13
N ALA A 230 3.74 -27.06 15.89
CA ALA A 230 3.95 -27.06 17.34
C ALA A 230 2.81 -27.74 18.13
N PHE A 231 1.56 -27.59 17.68
CA PHE A 231 0.36 -28.06 18.40
C PHE A 231 -0.37 -29.20 17.66
N GLY A 232 0.28 -29.84 16.68
CA GLY A 232 -0.24 -30.93 15.84
C GLY A 232 -0.55 -32.26 16.54
N ALA A 233 -0.20 -32.41 17.82
CA ALA A 233 -0.43 -33.64 18.56
C ALA A 233 -1.92 -33.87 18.87
N LYS A 234 -2.35 -35.14 18.81
CA LYS A 234 -3.73 -35.52 19.12
C LYS A 234 -4.10 -35.10 20.55
N GLY A 235 -5.23 -34.42 20.70
CA GLY A 235 -5.74 -33.96 22.00
C GLY A 235 -5.20 -32.61 22.49
N VAL A 236 -4.27 -31.99 21.75
CA VAL A 236 -3.82 -30.61 22.04
C VAL A 236 -4.80 -29.61 21.45
N ILE A 237 -5.17 -28.61 22.25
CA ILE A 237 -6.15 -27.58 21.90
C ILE A 237 -5.49 -26.22 22.10
N PHE A 238 -5.56 -25.36 21.08
CA PHE A 238 -5.13 -23.97 21.19
C PHE A 238 -6.35 -23.04 21.25
N PRO A 239 -6.43 -22.12 22.22
CA PRO A 239 -7.55 -21.18 22.31
C PRO A 239 -7.63 -20.24 21.09
N LEU A 240 -8.74 -20.27 20.35
CA LEU A 240 -8.92 -19.47 19.12
C LEU A 240 -9.01 -17.97 19.41
N ASP A 241 -9.46 -17.57 20.58
CA ASP A 241 -9.45 -16.18 21.05
C ASP A 241 -8.03 -15.65 21.20
N VAL A 242 -7.13 -16.44 21.80
CA VAL A 242 -5.71 -16.10 21.91
C VAL A 242 -5.05 -16.02 20.54
N LEU A 243 -5.38 -16.95 19.63
CA LEU A 243 -4.82 -16.95 18.28
C LEU A 243 -5.31 -15.76 17.45
N ALA A 244 -6.59 -15.41 17.60
CA ALA A 244 -7.20 -14.28 16.92
C ALA A 244 -6.55 -12.97 17.37
N ASP A 245 -6.35 -12.75 18.67
CA ASP A 245 -5.68 -11.54 19.17
C ASP A 245 -4.19 -11.49 18.78
N LEU A 246 -3.49 -12.62 18.86
CA LEU A 246 -2.06 -12.72 18.52
C LEU A 246 -1.80 -12.38 17.06
N LEU A 247 -2.65 -12.85 16.14
CA LEU A 247 -2.55 -12.61 14.69
C LEU A 247 -3.42 -11.43 14.25
N ALA A 248 -3.94 -10.67 15.21
CA ALA A 248 -4.75 -9.47 15.06
C ALA A 248 -5.91 -9.63 14.06
N PHE A 249 -6.59 -10.78 14.11
CA PHE A 249 -7.89 -10.96 13.47
C PHE A 249 -8.93 -10.12 14.22
N PRO A 250 -9.91 -9.48 13.54
CA PRO A 250 -10.91 -8.65 14.20
C PRO A 250 -11.84 -9.45 15.12
N SER A 251 -11.99 -10.76 14.87
CA SER A 251 -12.84 -11.63 15.68
C SER A 251 -12.46 -13.09 15.53
N ILE A 252 -12.87 -13.91 16.51
CA ILE A 252 -12.80 -15.38 16.43
C ILE A 252 -13.52 -15.88 15.17
N LYS A 253 -14.66 -15.26 14.81
CA LYS A 253 -15.41 -15.62 13.60
C LYS A 253 -14.59 -15.42 12.33
N SER A 254 -13.86 -14.31 12.21
CA SER A 254 -13.02 -14.05 11.04
C SER A 254 -11.84 -15.01 10.94
N LEU A 255 -11.25 -15.40 12.08
CA LEU A 255 -10.24 -16.44 12.14
C LEU A 255 -10.86 -17.78 11.70
N ASP A 256 -12.02 -18.16 12.25
CA ASP A 256 -12.74 -19.40 11.91
C ASP A 256 -13.07 -19.49 10.41
N GLU A 257 -13.58 -18.43 9.79
CA GLU A 257 -13.82 -18.38 8.34
C GLU A 257 -12.52 -18.58 7.55
N CYS A 258 -11.45 -17.90 7.96
CA CYS A 258 -10.12 -18.03 7.37
C CYS A 258 -9.55 -19.45 7.49
N LEU A 259 -9.66 -20.07 8.67
CA LEU A 259 -9.22 -21.43 8.92
C LEU A 259 -10.04 -22.44 8.09
N LYS A 260 -11.35 -22.25 7.94
CA LYS A 260 -12.18 -23.11 7.10
C LYS A 260 -11.78 -23.06 5.63
N LEU A 261 -11.47 -21.87 5.13
CA LEU A 261 -10.91 -21.70 3.79
C LEU A 261 -9.57 -22.43 3.68
N LEU A 262 -8.64 -22.16 4.60
CA LEU A 262 -7.29 -22.74 4.61
C LEU A 262 -7.27 -24.28 4.50
N PHE A 263 -8.20 -24.93 5.19
CA PHE A 263 -8.26 -26.38 5.33
C PHE A 263 -9.41 -27.04 4.55
N ASN A 264 -10.07 -26.28 3.67
CA ASN A 264 -11.20 -26.73 2.85
C ASN A 264 -12.30 -27.43 3.67
N LEU A 265 -12.70 -26.82 4.80
CA LEU A 265 -13.69 -27.35 5.72
C LEU A 265 -15.11 -26.85 5.38
N PRO A 266 -16.17 -27.65 5.60
CA PRO A 266 -17.54 -27.23 5.33
C PRO A 266 -18.02 -26.07 6.22
N ASN A 267 -18.84 -25.18 5.66
CA ASN A 267 -19.50 -24.11 6.41
C ASN A 267 -20.49 -24.71 7.44
N GLY A 268 -20.48 -24.18 8.66
CA GLY A 268 -21.38 -24.61 9.75
C GLY A 268 -20.87 -25.78 10.61
N ILE A 269 -19.75 -26.40 10.25
CA ILE A 269 -19.08 -27.38 11.13
C ILE A 269 -18.14 -26.62 12.07
N PRO A 270 -18.22 -26.82 13.39
CA PRO A 270 -17.22 -26.30 14.32
C PRO A 270 -15.87 -26.86 13.92
N ILE A 271 -14.86 -26.00 13.76
CA ILE A 271 -13.50 -26.47 13.49
C ILE A 271 -13.13 -27.44 14.62
N PRO A 272 -12.73 -28.70 14.32
CA PRO A 272 -12.37 -29.63 15.36
C PRO A 272 -11.24 -29.02 16.20
N PHE A 273 -11.37 -29.11 17.52
CA PHE A 273 -10.44 -28.55 18.50
C PHE A 273 -8.97 -29.00 18.30
N SER A 274 -8.73 -30.03 17.48
CA SER A 274 -7.42 -30.55 17.06
C SER A 274 -7.05 -30.16 15.61
N PHE A 275 -7.16 -28.88 15.29
CA PHE A 275 -6.98 -28.29 13.95
C PHE A 275 -5.63 -28.62 13.28
N PHE A 276 -4.60 -28.87 14.08
CA PHE A 276 -3.23 -28.88 13.61
C PHE A 276 -2.75 -30.17 12.92
N GLY A 277 -3.64 -31.15 12.74
CA GLY A 277 -3.35 -32.41 12.03
C GLY A 277 -3.64 -32.41 10.53
N LEU A 278 -4.31 -31.38 9.99
CA LEU A 278 -4.72 -31.33 8.58
C LEU A 278 -3.64 -30.67 7.70
N SER A 279 -3.59 -31.00 6.40
CA SER A 279 -2.71 -30.31 5.44
C SER A 279 -3.30 -28.96 5.04
N ILE A 280 -2.50 -27.90 5.03
CA ILE A 280 -2.91 -26.64 4.40
C ILE A 280 -3.01 -26.86 2.90
N SER A 281 -4.12 -26.42 2.29
CA SER A 281 -4.24 -26.43 0.83
C SER A 281 -3.49 -25.22 0.25
N ALA A 282 -3.01 -25.30 -1.00
CA ALA A 282 -2.22 -24.23 -1.63
C ALA A 282 -3.06 -22.95 -1.81
N ILE A 283 -3.18 -22.16 -0.74
CA ILE A 283 -3.99 -20.95 -0.69
C ILE A 283 -3.10 -19.73 -0.80
N ASP A 284 -3.60 -18.79 -1.60
CA ASP A 284 -3.00 -17.48 -1.76
C ASP A 284 -3.11 -16.69 -0.44
N SER A 285 -1.96 -16.28 0.09
CA SER A 285 -1.84 -15.41 1.27
C SER A 285 -2.69 -14.13 1.19
N SER A 286 -3.10 -13.70 -0.01
CA SER A 286 -4.01 -12.56 -0.21
C SER A 286 -5.39 -12.76 0.43
N GLN A 287 -5.84 -13.99 0.64
CA GLN A 287 -7.11 -14.27 1.35
C GLN A 287 -7.00 -14.00 2.85
N LEU A 288 -5.78 -14.01 3.39
CA LEU A 288 -5.50 -13.80 4.82
C LEU A 288 -5.39 -12.32 5.20
N THR A 289 -5.47 -11.42 4.23
CA THR A 289 -5.45 -9.96 4.45
C THR A 289 -6.85 -9.33 4.43
N GLN A 290 -7.87 -10.03 3.91
CA GLN A 290 -9.20 -9.48 3.60
C GLN A 290 -10.06 -9.10 4.81
N HIS A 291 -9.73 -9.60 6.01
CA HIS A 291 -10.58 -9.42 7.19
C HIS A 291 -10.07 -8.38 8.19
N TRP A 292 -9.05 -7.57 7.89
CA TRP A 292 -8.51 -6.63 8.89
C TRP A 292 -9.46 -5.45 9.19
N TYR A 293 -10.15 -4.90 8.20
CA TYR A 293 -10.98 -3.70 8.37
C TYR A 293 -12.45 -4.07 8.54
N SER A 294 -12.80 -4.51 9.74
CA SER A 294 -14.17 -4.35 10.26
C SER A 294 -14.09 -3.87 11.71
N VAL A 295 -13.43 -2.73 11.90
CA VAL A 295 -13.56 -1.86 13.08
C VAL A 295 -13.58 -0.41 12.57
#